data_AF-A0A7M2Z1Y4-F1
#
_entry.id   AF-A0A7M2Z1Y4-F1
#
_cell.length_a   1.000
_cell.length_b   1.000
_cell.length_c   1.000
_cell.angle_alpha   90.00
_cell.angle_beta   90.00
_cell.angle_gamma   90.00
#
_symmetry.space_group_name_H-M   'P 1'
#
loop_
_entity.id
_entity.type
_entity.pdbx_description
1 polymer ?
#
loop_
_entity_poly.entity_id
_entity_poly.type
_entity_poly.pdbx_seq_one_letter_code
_entity_poly.pdbx_strand_id
1 'polypeptide(L)'
;MKLVIAGKGGSGKTSISGTMCRHLARHGHTVLAIDGDSNPNLALTLGIPAEQMGSLPTLTRDLLDRTAGEDRLKKTLDEICATHSATGPDGVTLLVMAHPQHAGTG
;
A
#
# COMPACT_ATOMS: atom_id res chain seq x y z
N MET A 1 2.77 -16.00 0.77
CA MET A 1 1.58 -15.96 1.67
C MET A 1 0.82 -14.66 1.39
N LYS A 2 -0.50 -14.63 1.57
CA LYS A 2 -1.32 -13.40 1.47
C LYS A 2 -2.11 -13.23 2.76
N LEU A 3 -2.06 -12.05 3.37
CA LEU A 3 -2.74 -11.72 4.62
C LEU A 3 -3.61 -10.48 4.40
N VAL A 4 -4.84 -10.52 4.90
CA VAL A 4 -5.76 -9.38 4.89
C VAL A 4 -6.19 -9.12 6.32
N ILE A 5 -6.00 -7.88 6.80
CA ILE A 5 -6.34 -7.48 8.16
C ILE A 5 -7.53 -6.53 8.09
N ALA A 6 -8.67 -6.99 8.63
CA ALA A 6 -9.94 -6.27 8.61
C ALA A 6 -10.51 -6.09 10.04
N GLY A 7 -11.47 -5.17 10.20
CA GLY A 7 -12.00 -4.80 11.52
C GLY A 7 -12.50 -3.36 11.59
N LYS A 8 -13.17 -3.01 12.69
CA LYS A 8 -13.82 -1.69 12.89
C LYS A 8 -12.81 -0.53 12.98
N GLY A 9 -13.28 0.70 12.83
CA GLY A 9 -12.47 1.90 13.10
C GLY A 9 -11.91 1.85 14.53
N GLY A 10 -10.63 2.20 14.69
CA GLY A 10 -9.96 2.20 16.00
C GLY A 10 -9.57 0.84 16.58
N SER A 11 -9.83 -0.29 15.91
CA SER A 11 -9.51 -1.63 16.44
C SER A 11 -8.02 -2.02 16.36
N GLY A 12 -7.13 -1.08 16.04
CA GLY A 12 -5.68 -1.32 15.98
C GLY A 12 -5.14 -2.01 14.71
N LYS A 13 -5.93 -2.11 13.64
CA LYS A 13 -5.56 -2.80 12.39
C LYS A 13 -4.22 -2.33 11.82
N THR A 14 -4.08 -1.03 11.58
CA THR A 14 -2.88 -0.47 10.96
C THR A 14 -1.65 -0.71 11.82
N SER A 15 -1.79 -0.58 13.15
CA SER A 15 -0.71 -0.86 14.11
C SER A 15 -0.26 -2.32 14.05
N ILE A 16 -1.20 -3.28 14.04
CA ILE A 16 -0.84 -4.70 13.96
C ILE A 16 -0.29 -5.05 12.57
N SER A 17 -0.84 -4.48 11.49
CA SER A 17 -0.34 -4.64 10.12
C SER A 17 1.12 -4.18 10.00
N GLY A 18 1.45 -2.97 10.46
CA GLY A 18 2.81 -2.44 10.44
C GLY A 18 3.76 -3.29 11.26
N THR A 19 3.36 -3.67 12.48
CA THR A 19 4.17 -4.55 13.36
C THR A 19 4.46 -5.90 12.71
N MET A 20 3.44 -6.55 12.14
CA MET A 20 3.59 -7.83 11.44
C MET A 20 4.52 -7.72 10.23
N CYS A 21 4.37 -6.67 9.42
CA CYS A 21 5.23 -6.45 8.26
C CYS A 21 6.71 -6.35 8.66
N ARG A 22 7.01 -5.53 9.66
CA ARG A 22 8.36 -5.35 10.21
C ARG A 22 8.92 -6.64 10.79
N HIS A 23 8.12 -7.34 11.58
CA HIS A 23 8.51 -8.60 12.20
C HIS A 23 8.85 -9.65 11.13
N LEU A 24 7.98 -9.86 10.15
CA LEU A 24 8.21 -10.82 9.07
C LEU A 24 9.45 -10.46 8.24
N ALA A 25 9.64 -9.17 7.91
CA ALA A 25 10.80 -8.72 7.16
C ALA A 25 12.13 -8.99 7.90
N ARG A 26 12.18 -8.71 9.21
CA ARG A 26 13.35 -9.03 10.05
C ARG A 26 13.66 -10.53 10.14
N HIS A 27 12.66 -11.38 9.94
CA HIS A 27 12.82 -12.83 9.89
C HIS A 27 13.12 -13.37 8.49
N GLY A 28 13.52 -12.50 7.55
CA GLY A 28 14.00 -12.89 6.22
C GLY A 28 12.89 -13.09 5.19
N HIS A 29 11.65 -12.70 5.49
CA HIS A 29 10.58 -12.74 4.50
C HIS A 29 10.59 -11.47 3.62
N THR A 30 10.38 -11.64 2.33
CA THR A 30 10.05 -10.52 1.44
C THR A 30 8.62 -10.05 1.74
N VAL A 31 8.46 -8.78 2.11
CA VAL A 31 7.17 -8.22 2.52
C VAL A 31 6.76 -7.08 1.58
N LEU A 32 5.64 -7.30 0.89
CA LEU A 32 4.90 -6.26 0.17
C LEU A 32 3.67 -5.87 1.00
N ALA A 33 3.69 -4.65 1.53
CA ALA A 33 2.60 -4.04 2.28
C ALA A 33 1.74 -3.19 1.34
N ILE A 34 0.41 -3.30 1.45
CA ILE A 34 -0.55 -2.52 0.67
C ILE A 34 -1.48 -1.78 1.64
N ASP A 35 -1.46 -0.45 1.60
CA ASP A 35 -2.40 0.39 2.33
C ASP A 35 -3.59 0.75 1.42
N GLY A 36 -4.73 0.14 1.69
CA GLY A 36 -5.99 0.38 0.99
C GLY A 36 -6.98 1.24 1.80
N ASP A 37 -6.54 1.85 2.90
CA ASP A 37 -7.40 2.72 3.71
C ASP A 37 -7.61 4.08 3.00
N SER A 38 -8.78 4.69 3.19
CA SER A 38 -9.08 6.02 2.66
C SER A 38 -8.28 7.11 3.34
N ASN A 39 -7.77 6.84 4.55
CA ASN A 39 -6.78 7.66 5.24
C ASN A 39 -5.53 6.80 5.52
N PRO A 40 -4.55 6.77 4.60
CA PRO A 40 -3.44 5.83 4.68
C PRO A 40 -2.52 6.19 5.84
N ASN A 41 -2.34 5.24 6.76
CA ASN A 41 -1.53 5.41 7.97
C ASN A 41 -0.47 4.31 8.12
N LEU A 42 -0.41 3.35 7.19
CA LEU A 42 0.52 2.23 7.28
C LEU A 42 1.97 2.69 7.19
N ALA A 43 2.28 3.68 6.34
CA ALA A 43 3.61 4.29 6.22
C ALA A 43 4.16 4.74 7.58
N LEU A 44 3.33 5.43 8.37
CA LEU A 44 3.68 5.89 9.72
C LEU A 44 4.01 4.69 10.63
N THR A 45 3.14 3.68 10.66
CA THR A 45 3.36 2.49 11.52
C THR A 45 4.54 1.63 11.11
N LEU A 46 4.93 1.67 9.82
CA LEU A 46 6.15 1.03 9.32
C LEU A 46 7.42 1.80 9.74
N GLY A 47 7.29 3.06 10.16
CA GLY A 47 8.41 3.93 10.51
C GLY A 47 9.03 4.65 9.32
N ILE A 48 8.24 4.92 8.26
CA ILE A 48 8.67 5.83 7.19
C ILE A 48 8.69 7.25 7.74
N PRO A 49 9.77 8.04 7.52
CA PRO A 49 9.86 9.41 8.03
C PRO A 49 8.75 10.32 7.52
N ALA A 50 8.27 11.23 8.37
CA ALA A 50 7.13 12.09 8.07
C ALA A 50 7.36 13.00 6.85
N GLU A 51 8.60 13.46 6.67
CA GLU A 51 9.05 14.26 5.54
C GLU A 51 8.93 13.53 4.19
N GLN A 52 8.88 12.20 4.17
CA GLN A 52 8.68 11.40 2.96
C GLN A 52 7.19 11.08 2.72
N MET A 53 6.34 11.18 3.75
CA MET A 53 4.93 10.77 3.64
C MET A 53 4.15 11.60 2.61
N GLY A 54 4.46 12.90 2.48
CA GLY A 54 3.77 13.80 1.54
C GLY A 54 4.12 13.56 0.07
N SER A 55 5.19 12.80 -0.22
CA SER A 55 5.66 12.51 -1.58
C SER A 55 5.58 11.02 -1.93
N LEU A 56 4.91 10.22 -1.10
CA LEU A 56 4.73 8.80 -1.38
C LEU A 56 4.00 8.62 -2.71
N PRO A 57 4.55 7.80 -3.63
CA PRO A 57 3.83 7.49 -4.85
C PRO A 57 2.59 6.65 -4.52
N THR A 58 1.52 6.85 -5.29
CA THR A 58 0.24 6.17 -5.05
C THR A 58 -0.17 5.33 -6.24
N LEU A 59 -0.88 4.23 -5.98
CA LEU A 59 -1.50 3.40 -7.00
C LEU A 59 -2.75 4.10 -7.53
N THR A 60 -2.70 4.49 -8.79
CA THR A 60 -3.77 5.18 -9.50
C THR A 60 -4.54 4.23 -10.43
N ARG A 61 -5.78 4.59 -10.78
CA ARG A 61 -6.69 3.75 -11.59
C ARG A 61 -6.20 3.54 -13.02
N ASP A 62 -5.36 4.41 -13.54
CA ASP A 62 -4.77 4.31 -14.88
C ASP A 62 -3.80 3.13 -15.02
N LEU A 63 -3.35 2.53 -13.91
CA LEU A 63 -2.60 1.26 -13.91
C LEU A 63 -3.45 0.06 -14.32
N LEU A 64 -4.79 0.21 -14.39
CA LEU A 64 -5.71 -0.83 -14.82
C LEU A 64 -6.02 -0.70 -16.31
N ASP A 65 -5.93 -1.81 -17.03
CA ASP A 65 -6.60 -2.04 -18.30
C ASP A 65 -7.96 -2.68 -18.03
N ARG A 66 -9.00 -2.13 -18.66
CA ARG A 66 -10.41 -2.51 -18.48
C ARG A 66 -11.02 -2.98 -19.78
N THR A 67 -10.28 -3.80 -20.52
CA THR A 67 -10.76 -4.41 -21.77
C THR A 67 -11.66 -5.60 -21.45
N ALA A 68 -12.79 -5.71 -22.16
CA ALA A 68 -13.72 -6.85 -22.11
C ALA A 68 -14.29 -7.23 -20.72
N GLY A 69 -14.31 -6.31 -19.75
CA GLY A 69 -14.95 -6.51 -18.45
C GLY A 69 -14.07 -7.18 -17.39
N GLU A 70 -12.79 -7.42 -17.68
CA GLU A 70 -11.80 -7.85 -16.68
C GLU A 70 -10.83 -6.71 -16.35
N ASP A 71 -10.59 -6.50 -15.05
CA ASP A 71 -9.55 -5.57 -14.59
C ASP A 71 -8.19 -6.30 -14.63
N ARG A 72 -7.26 -5.80 -15.46
CA ARG A 72 -5.88 -6.29 -15.55
C ARG A 72 -4.89 -5.17 -15.28
N LEU A 73 -3.73 -5.48 -14.71
CA LEU A 73 -2.66 -4.48 -14.58
C LEU A 73 -2.00 -4.24 -15.94
N LYS A 74 -1.79 -2.97 -16.31
CA LYS A 74 -1.04 -2.56 -17.51
C LYS A 74 0.47 -2.81 -17.39
N LYS A 75 0.97 -2.93 -16.17
CA LYS A 75 2.37 -3.14 -15.82
C LYS A 75 2.50 -4.39 -14.96
N THR A 76 3.66 -5.02 -15.01
CA THR A 76 4.00 -6.11 -14.10
C THR A 76 4.08 -5.60 -12.65
N LEU A 77 4.00 -6.53 -11.70
CA LEU A 77 4.14 -6.18 -10.28
C LEU A 77 5.51 -5.53 -9.99
N ASP A 78 6.56 -6.03 -10.62
CA ASP A 78 7.92 -5.51 -10.43
C ASP A 78 8.05 -4.07 -10.95
N GLU A 79 7.49 -3.77 -12.11
CA GLU A 79 7.44 -2.40 -12.65
C GLU A 79 6.63 -1.46 -11.77
N ILE A 80 5.50 -1.94 -11.21
CA ILE A 80 4.69 -1.16 -10.27
C ILE A 80 5.49 -0.89 -9.00
N CYS A 81 6.15 -1.90 -8.42
CA CYS A 81 6.97 -1.72 -7.23
C CYS A 81 8.15 -0.77 -7.50
N ALA A 82 8.76 -0.84 -8.68
CA ALA A 82 9.87 0.04 -9.06
C ALA A 82 9.47 1.52 -9.18
N THR A 83 8.19 1.81 -9.46
CA THR A 83 7.74 3.18 -9.79
C THR A 83 6.70 3.75 -8.84
N HIS A 84 5.97 2.92 -8.09
CA HIS A 84 4.83 3.31 -7.25
C HIS A 84 4.92 2.79 -5.82
N SER A 85 6.12 2.49 -5.34
CA SER A 85 6.34 2.07 -3.95
C SER A 85 7.28 2.99 -3.19
N ALA A 86 7.24 2.87 -1.87
CA ALA A 86 8.30 3.33 -0.99
C ALA A 86 8.92 2.15 -0.26
N THR A 87 10.22 2.23 0.00
CA THR A 87 10.91 1.24 0.84
C THR A 87 10.94 1.75 2.27
N GLY A 88 10.20 1.09 3.15
CA GLY A 88 10.26 1.31 4.59
C GLY A 88 11.44 0.57 5.23
N PRO A 89 11.73 0.84 6.51
CA PRO A 89 12.86 0.18 7.15
C PRO A 89 12.60 -1.33 7.35
N ASP A 90 13.68 -2.11 7.51
CA ASP A 90 13.73 -3.59 7.34
C ASP A 90 13.49 -4.09 5.90
N GLY A 91 13.40 -3.20 4.90
CA GLY A 91 13.20 -3.58 3.50
C GLY A 91 11.75 -3.91 3.15
N VAL A 92 10.78 -3.42 3.93
CA VAL A 92 9.35 -3.55 3.60
C VAL A 92 9.01 -2.66 2.41
N THR A 93 8.51 -3.24 1.32
CA THR A 93 7.98 -2.48 0.19
C THR A 93 6.55 -2.07 0.48
N LEU A 94 6.24 -0.77 0.41
CA LEU A 94 4.90 -0.23 0.65
C LEU A 94 4.29 0.30 -0.65
N LEU A 95 3.08 -0.17 -0.96
CA LEU A 95 2.19 0.43 -1.95
C LEU A 95 1.04 1.14 -1.22
N VAL A 96 0.72 2.37 -1.64
CA VAL A 96 -0.38 3.16 -1.08
C VAL A 96 -1.43 3.36 -2.16
N MET A 97 -2.69 3.03 -1.89
CA MET A 97 -3.77 3.33 -2.84
C MET A 97 -4.01 4.84 -2.90
N ALA A 98 -4.18 5.38 -4.11
CA ALA A 98 -4.58 6.77 -4.26
C ALA A 98 -5.96 6.99 -3.66
N HIS A 99 -6.17 8.15 -3.02
CA HIS A 99 -7.49 8.57 -2.61
C HIS A 99 -8.42 8.60 -3.83
N PRO A 100 -9.66 8.07 -3.74
CA PRO A 100 -10.64 8.34 -4.77
C PRO A 100 -10.84 9.86 -4.83
N GLN A 101 -10.48 10.48 -5.95
CA GLN A 101 -10.95 11.83 -6.25
C GLN A 101 -12.48 11.79 -6.16
N HIS A 102 -13.04 12.68 -5.34
CA HIS A 102 -14.48 12.79 -5.18
C HIS A 102 -15.14 12.86 -6.56
N ALA A 103 -16.23 12.12 -6.69
CA ALA A 103 -17.07 12.04 -7.88
C ALA A 103 -17.30 13.44 -8.46
N GLY A 104 -17.05 13.58 -9.76
CA GLY A 104 -17.63 14.67 -10.52
C GLY A 104 -19.14 14.65 -10.29
N THR A 105 -19.65 15.75 -9.77
CA THR A 105 -21.06 16.07 -9.70
C THR A 105 -21.64 16.02 -11.11
N GLY A 106 -22.39 14.97 -11.40
CA GLY A 106 -23.49 15.01 -12.35
C GLY A 106 -24.78 15.31 -11.60
#